data_AF-A0A417YL32-F1
#
_entry.id   AF-A0A417YL32-F1
#
_cell.length_a   1.000
_cell.length_b   1.000
_cell.length_c   1.000
_cell.angle_alpha   90.00
_cell.angle_beta   90.00
_cell.angle_gamma   90.00
#
_symmetry.space_group_name_H-M   'P 1'
#
loop_
_entity.id
_entity.type
_entity.pdbx_description
1 polymer ?
#
loop_
_entity_poly.entity_id
_entity_poly.type
_entity_poly.pdbx_seq_one_letter_code
_entity_poly.pdbx_strand_id
1 'polypeptide(L)'
;MKRKFSKTYGRVNEDIELALEEHMIFVHYKRGNIEKSACLLKNENRPLKEYVDSFLKENNVSEELKTEVIEYLQDAKNLSGKQWSEFTDFLMKALSLHMVFAVTLAVSIFIGYKSGAYLDGRIDVYPLFTLIGLAGGLALGGYSVYAMAIKYFKPGSFLEKKEKKKQVAVTEPERKWQEIDVSLDEVRKAVRKFSDDLPKGVYRTILVNDDNSIDFTQLAHILNGIPSRKFYMSKETYDLFEEAENHIPVQMDMVQNAVDQYVKDNQKYPMLPFDPSKRVNYYQLLQDHYLKEHPDIQFYITDCDGLVTHIRPSEKRA
;
A
#
# COMPACT_ATOMS: atom_id res chain seq x y z
N MET A 1 8.96 -8.94 -10.85
CA MET A 1 8.28 -7.99 -11.77
C MET A 1 7.83 -8.75 -13.02
N LYS A 2 6.55 -8.70 -13.40
CA LYS A 2 6.04 -9.37 -14.62
C LYS A 2 5.59 -8.32 -15.64
N ARG A 3 5.99 -8.46 -16.91
CA ARG A 3 5.60 -7.56 -18.01
C ARG A 3 5.36 -8.35 -19.29
N LYS A 4 4.27 -8.02 -19.99
CA LYS A 4 3.92 -8.58 -21.29
C LYS A 4 4.17 -7.54 -22.39
N PHE A 5 4.74 -8.00 -23.49
CA PHE A 5 4.98 -7.26 -24.72
C PHE A 5 4.20 -7.98 -25.82
N SER A 6 3.39 -7.25 -26.58
CA SER A 6 2.52 -7.82 -27.61
C SER A 6 2.59 -6.96 -28.86
N LYS A 7 2.77 -7.59 -30.02
CA LYS A 7 2.78 -6.93 -31.32
C LYS A 7 1.98 -7.73 -32.34
N THR A 8 1.22 -7.01 -33.17
CA THR A 8 0.41 -7.61 -34.22
C THR A 8 1.03 -7.33 -35.57
N TYR A 9 1.45 -8.37 -36.28
CA TYR A 9 1.98 -8.31 -37.64
C TYR A 9 0.94 -8.89 -38.60
N GLY A 10 0.02 -8.03 -39.06
CA GLY A 10 -1.06 -8.41 -39.98
C GLY A 10 -2.03 -9.43 -39.36
N ARG A 11 -1.90 -10.71 -39.71
CA ARG A 11 -2.74 -11.82 -39.19
C ARG A 11 -2.09 -12.63 -38.07
N VAL A 12 -0.85 -12.30 -37.68
CA VAL A 12 -0.09 -13.04 -36.66
C VAL A 12 0.18 -12.12 -35.47
N ASN A 13 -0.21 -12.57 -34.28
CA ASN A 13 0.15 -11.93 -33.02
C ASN A 13 1.42 -12.58 -32.46
N GLU A 14 2.32 -11.74 -31.98
CA GLU A 14 3.57 -12.10 -31.33
C GLU A 14 3.59 -11.49 -29.92
N ASP A 15 3.67 -12.35 -28.91
CA ASP A 15 3.65 -12.02 -27.49
C ASP A 15 4.91 -12.52 -26.80
N ILE A 16 5.48 -11.71 -25.92
CA ILE A 16 6.55 -12.07 -24.98
C ILE A 16 6.13 -11.66 -23.57
N GLU A 17 6.08 -12.61 -22.66
CA GLU A 17 5.94 -12.35 -21.23
C GLU A 17 7.28 -12.58 -20.53
N LEU A 18 7.72 -11.56 -19.78
CA LEU A 18 8.92 -11.61 -18.94
C LEU A 18 8.52 -11.52 -17.48
N ALA A 19 8.98 -12.47 -16.67
CA ALA A 19 8.95 -12.35 -15.21
C ALA A 19 10.38 -12.35 -14.66
N LEU A 20 10.77 -11.22 -14.06
CA LEU A 20 12.04 -11.02 -13.38
C LEU A 20 11.86 -11.39 -11.90
N GLU A 21 12.53 -12.45 -11.47
CA GLU A 21 12.62 -12.90 -10.08
C GLU A 21 14.05 -12.76 -9.55
N GLU A 22 14.28 -13.02 -8.28
CA GLU A 22 15.56 -12.71 -7.62
C GLU A 22 16.74 -13.48 -8.24
N HIS A 23 16.58 -14.77 -8.51
CA HIS A 23 17.63 -15.65 -9.06
C HIS A 23 17.33 -16.18 -10.48
N MET A 24 16.19 -15.82 -11.06
CA MET A 24 15.74 -16.38 -12.34
C MET A 24 14.96 -15.37 -13.19
N ILE A 25 14.92 -15.63 -14.49
CA ILE A 25 14.14 -14.89 -15.48
C ILE A 25 13.26 -15.91 -16.20
N PHE A 26 11.96 -15.77 -16.06
CA PHE A 26 11.01 -16.52 -16.87
C PHE A 26 10.72 -15.72 -18.14
N VAL A 27 10.86 -16.39 -19.28
CA VAL A 27 10.52 -15.86 -20.60
C VAL A 27 9.50 -16.81 -21.23
N HIS A 28 8.34 -16.29 -21.57
CA HIS A 28 7.31 -16.99 -22.31
C HIS A 28 7.09 -16.27 -23.63
N TYR A 29 7.18 -16.98 -24.74
CA TYR A 29 7.07 -16.46 -26.09
C TYR A 29 5.97 -17.19 -26.85
N LYS A 30 5.12 -16.44 -27.53
CA LYS A 30 4.03 -16.98 -28.33
C LYS A 30 3.92 -16.23 -29.66
N ARG A 31 3.95 -16.95 -30.77
CA ARG A 31 3.74 -16.39 -32.12
C ARG A 31 2.81 -17.28 -32.92
N GLY A 32 1.56 -16.84 -33.10
CA GLY A 32 0.52 -17.67 -33.71
C GLY A 32 0.33 -18.99 -32.96
N ASN A 33 0.68 -20.12 -33.60
CA ASN A 33 0.59 -21.47 -33.04
C ASN A 33 1.88 -21.95 -32.35
N ILE A 34 2.97 -21.17 -32.42
CA ILE A 34 4.25 -21.53 -31.80
C ILE A 34 4.28 -20.92 -30.41
N GLU A 35 4.49 -21.74 -29.39
CA GLU A 35 4.61 -21.32 -27.99
C GLU A 35 5.86 -21.95 -27.39
N LYS A 36 6.73 -21.14 -26.77
CA LYS A 36 7.94 -21.59 -26.10
C LYS A 36 8.15 -20.84 -24.80
N SER A 37 8.62 -21.56 -23.79
CA SER A 37 8.91 -21.02 -22.47
C SER A 37 10.31 -21.42 -22.05
N ALA A 38 11.05 -20.51 -21.43
CA ALA A 38 12.34 -20.79 -20.83
C ALA A 38 12.45 -20.14 -19.45
N CYS A 39 13.18 -20.83 -18.59
CA CYS A 39 13.61 -20.32 -17.31
C CYS A 39 15.13 -20.15 -17.35
N LEU A 40 15.58 -18.90 -17.26
CA LEU A 40 16.99 -18.54 -17.34
C LEU A 40 17.50 -18.21 -15.94
N LEU A 41 18.49 -18.96 -15.46
CA LEU A 41 19.11 -18.72 -14.16
C LEU A 41 20.05 -17.51 -14.23
N LYS A 42 19.90 -16.58 -13.29
CA LYS A 42 20.76 -15.40 -13.17
C LYS A 42 22.07 -15.80 -12.48
N ASN A 43 23.19 -15.58 -13.16
CA ASN A 43 24.52 -15.62 -12.57
C ASN A 43 25.03 -14.17 -12.39
N GLU A 44 25.70 -13.86 -11.28
CA GLU A 44 26.03 -12.49 -10.85
C GLU A 44 26.96 -11.75 -11.82
N ASN A 45 27.63 -12.46 -12.73
CA ASN A 45 28.69 -11.93 -13.59
C ASN A 45 28.26 -11.52 -15.01
N ARG A 46 26.98 -11.55 -15.38
CA ARG A 46 26.53 -11.13 -16.74
C ARG A 46 25.34 -10.18 -16.70
N PRO A 47 25.23 -9.22 -17.65
CA PRO A 47 24.10 -8.32 -17.72
C PRO A 47 22.80 -9.05 -18.13
N LEU A 48 21.67 -8.64 -17.56
CA LEU A 48 20.33 -9.20 -17.79
C LEU A 48 19.99 -9.40 -19.28
N LYS A 49 20.45 -8.48 -20.14
CA LYS A 49 20.26 -8.55 -21.60
C LYS A 49 20.87 -9.80 -22.23
N GLU A 50 22.04 -10.26 -21.76
CA GLU A 50 22.76 -11.38 -22.38
C GLU A 50 22.07 -12.72 -22.13
N TYR A 51 21.39 -12.86 -20.99
CA TYR A 51 20.58 -14.05 -20.71
C TYR A 51 19.42 -14.16 -21.70
N VAL A 52 18.69 -13.06 -21.88
CA VAL A 52 17.47 -13.05 -22.70
C VAL A 52 17.80 -13.02 -24.19
N ASP A 53 18.91 -12.39 -24.61
CA ASP A 53 19.33 -12.27 -26.02
C ASP A 53 19.54 -13.64 -26.70
N SER A 54 20.10 -14.61 -25.98
CA SER A 54 20.24 -16.00 -26.48
C SER A 54 18.88 -16.61 -26.84
N PHE A 55 17.91 -16.49 -25.94
CA PHE A 55 16.55 -16.97 -26.13
C PHE A 55 15.80 -16.22 -27.25
N LEU A 56 15.96 -14.91 -27.35
CA LEU A 56 15.31 -14.10 -28.40
C LEU A 56 15.85 -14.43 -29.80
N LYS A 57 17.16 -14.73 -29.91
CA LYS A 57 17.80 -15.14 -31.15
C LYS A 57 17.36 -16.54 -31.59
N GLU A 58 17.36 -17.51 -30.67
CA GLU A 58 16.92 -18.89 -30.95
C GLU A 58 15.46 -18.99 -31.41
N ASN A 59 14.62 -18.04 -31.00
CA ASN A 59 13.20 -18.03 -31.31
C ASN A 59 12.79 -17.11 -32.47
N ASN A 60 13.77 -16.49 -33.16
CA ASN A 60 13.52 -15.58 -34.29
C ASN A 60 12.47 -14.50 -33.97
N VAL A 61 12.56 -13.92 -32.77
CA VAL A 61 11.71 -12.81 -32.34
C VAL A 61 11.93 -11.60 -33.27
N SER A 62 10.87 -10.85 -33.55
CA SER A 62 10.97 -9.60 -34.33
C SER A 62 11.90 -8.57 -33.68
N GLU A 63 12.64 -7.82 -34.51
CA GLU A 63 13.61 -6.81 -34.05
C GLU A 63 12.99 -5.68 -33.24
N GLU A 64 11.72 -5.34 -33.52
CA GLU A 64 10.97 -4.34 -32.75
C GLU A 64 10.70 -4.81 -31.32
N LEU A 65 10.18 -6.05 -31.15
CA LEU A 65 9.95 -6.64 -29.82
C LEU A 65 11.24 -6.88 -29.05
N LYS A 66 12.32 -7.28 -29.73
CA LYS A 66 13.65 -7.39 -29.12
C LYS A 66 14.10 -6.06 -28.52
N THR A 67 13.91 -4.97 -29.25
CA THR A 67 14.31 -3.63 -28.81
C THR A 67 13.52 -3.20 -27.57
N GLU A 68 12.18 -3.36 -27.58
CA GLU A 68 11.32 -3.04 -26.44
C GLU A 68 11.66 -3.86 -25.18
N VAL A 69 11.99 -5.15 -25.36
CA VAL A 69 12.41 -6.04 -24.27
C VAL A 69 13.77 -5.61 -23.70
N ILE A 70 14.74 -5.29 -24.55
CA ILE A 70 16.09 -4.88 -24.11
C ILE A 70 16.02 -3.55 -23.35
N GLU A 71 15.24 -2.59 -23.83
CA GLU A 71 15.04 -1.29 -23.16
C GLU A 71 14.45 -1.49 -21.76
N TYR A 72 13.40 -2.32 -21.63
CA TYR A 72 12.83 -2.66 -20.34
C TYR A 72 13.82 -3.29 -19.36
N LEU A 73 14.70 -4.19 -19.84
CA LEU A 73 15.70 -4.84 -18.99
C LEU A 73 16.78 -3.86 -18.51
N GLN A 74 17.09 -2.82 -19.28
CA GLN A 74 18.01 -1.75 -18.87
C GLN A 74 17.36 -0.86 -17.80
N ASP A 75 16.10 -0.47 -18.00
CA ASP A 75 15.35 0.34 -17.05
C ASP A 75 15.13 -0.37 -15.71
N ALA A 76 14.84 -1.68 -15.74
CA ALA A 76 14.65 -2.48 -14.54
C ALA A 76 15.92 -2.54 -13.66
N LYS A 77 17.11 -2.54 -14.26
CA LYS A 77 18.39 -2.48 -13.53
C LYS A 77 18.64 -1.08 -12.93
N ASN A 78 18.26 -0.04 -13.64
CA ASN A 78 18.40 1.34 -13.15
C ASN A 78 17.43 1.63 -11.99
N LEU A 79 16.23 1.03 -11.99
CA LEU A 79 15.26 1.18 -10.91
C LEU A 79 15.77 0.65 -9.56
N SER A 80 16.43 -0.51 -9.54
CA SER A 80 16.94 -1.08 -8.29
C SER A 80 18.07 -0.25 -7.70
N GLY A 81 18.98 0.27 -8.53
CA GLY A 81 20.04 1.17 -8.08
C GLY A 81 19.49 2.48 -7.49
N LYS A 82 18.46 3.03 -8.12
CA LYS A 82 17.78 4.24 -7.64
C LYS A 82 17.10 4.03 -6.28
N GLN A 83 16.40 2.91 -6.10
CA GLN A 83 15.72 2.57 -4.84
C GLN A 83 16.71 2.40 -3.67
N TRP A 84 17.87 1.80 -3.93
CA TRP A 84 18.93 1.70 -2.92
C TRP A 84 19.53 3.06 -2.54
N SER A 85 19.77 3.93 -3.51
CA SER A 85 20.27 5.28 -3.23
C SER A 85 19.27 6.12 -2.41
N GLU A 86 17.98 6.01 -2.71
CA GLU A 86 16.91 6.68 -1.97
C GLU A 86 16.80 6.15 -0.53
N PHE A 87 16.96 4.83 -0.34
CA PHE A 87 17.00 4.22 0.99
C PHE A 87 18.23 4.67 1.81
N THR A 88 19.42 4.70 1.21
CA THR A 88 20.63 5.19 1.91
C THR A 88 20.53 6.67 2.25
N ASP A 89 19.97 7.47 1.36
CA ASP A 89 19.70 8.90 1.61
C ASP A 89 18.70 9.08 2.76
N PHE A 90 17.67 8.24 2.81
CA PHE A 90 16.72 8.22 3.94
C PHE A 90 17.42 7.86 5.25
N LEU A 91 18.26 6.82 5.25
CA LEU A 91 18.98 6.36 6.44
C LEU A 91 19.95 7.43 6.98
N MET A 92 20.69 8.09 6.08
CA MET A 92 21.60 9.19 6.43
C MET A 92 20.85 10.41 6.97
N LYS A 93 19.69 10.72 6.41
CA LYS A 93 18.81 11.80 6.89
C LYS A 93 18.20 11.47 8.27
N ALA A 94 17.86 10.21 8.54
CA ALA A 94 17.35 9.79 9.84
C ALA A 94 18.46 9.81 10.92
N LEU A 95 19.65 9.32 10.59
CA LEU A 95 20.80 9.30 11.51
C LEU A 95 21.26 10.72 11.87
N SER A 96 21.37 11.61 10.88
CA SER A 96 21.70 13.02 11.13
C SER A 96 20.65 13.72 12.00
N LEU A 97 19.36 13.39 11.85
CA LEU A 97 18.29 13.96 12.66
C LEU A 97 18.41 13.59 14.15
N HIS A 98 18.68 12.32 14.45
CA HIS A 98 18.88 11.87 15.84
C HIS A 98 20.07 12.57 16.50
N MET A 99 21.16 12.80 15.75
CA MET A 99 22.31 13.59 16.21
C MET A 99 21.92 15.03 16.53
N VAL A 100 21.14 15.68 15.65
CA VAL A 100 20.67 17.06 15.88
C VAL A 100 19.79 17.16 17.13
N PHE A 101 18.92 16.17 17.37
CA PHE A 101 18.09 16.13 18.57
C PHE A 101 18.92 16.02 19.85
N ALA A 102 19.91 15.11 19.85
CA ALA A 102 20.78 14.90 21.01
C ALA A 102 21.63 16.15 21.33
N VAL A 103 22.22 16.79 20.30
CA VAL A 103 23.02 18.01 20.47
C VAL A 103 22.16 19.16 20.98
N THR A 104 20.96 19.35 20.42
CA THR A 104 20.05 20.44 20.83
C THR A 104 19.65 20.29 22.30
N LEU A 105 19.28 19.08 22.71
CA LEU A 105 18.93 18.79 24.10
C LEU A 105 20.11 19.05 25.05
N ALA A 106 21.30 18.56 24.70
CA ALA A 106 22.51 18.72 25.51
C ALA A 106 22.89 20.20 25.69
N VAL A 107 22.81 21.00 24.63
CA VAL A 107 23.11 22.44 24.68
C VAL A 107 22.08 23.18 25.54
N SER A 108 20.79 22.89 25.38
CA SER A 108 19.74 23.53 26.21
C SER A 108 19.90 23.22 27.70
N ILE A 109 20.20 21.97 28.06
CA ILE A 109 20.46 21.57 29.45
C ILE A 109 21.71 22.27 29.98
N PHE A 110 22.79 22.30 29.20
CA PHE A 110 24.04 22.94 29.62
C PHE A 110 23.90 24.44 29.86
N ILE A 111 23.19 25.16 28.98
CA ILE A 111 22.90 26.59 29.14
C ILE A 111 22.03 26.83 30.38
N GLY A 112 21.01 26.01 30.60
CA GLY A 112 20.13 26.10 31.78
C GLY A 112 20.89 25.87 33.08
N TYR A 113 21.77 24.87 33.11
CA TYR A 113 22.64 24.59 34.25
C TYR A 113 23.62 25.72 34.52
N LYS A 114 24.34 26.20 33.50
CA LYS A 114 25.35 27.27 33.66
C LYS A 114 24.73 28.59 34.10
N SER A 115 23.57 28.95 33.55
CA SER A 115 22.87 30.18 33.93
C SER A 115 22.31 30.09 35.36
N GLY A 116 21.72 28.95 35.74
CA GLY A 116 21.25 28.71 37.09
C GLY A 116 22.37 28.73 38.14
N ALA A 117 23.49 28.06 37.88
CA ALA A 117 24.65 28.03 38.77
C ALA A 117 25.29 29.43 38.95
N TYR A 118 25.31 30.23 37.88
CA TYR A 118 25.80 31.60 37.95
C TYR A 118 24.90 32.50 38.81
N LEU A 119 23.58 32.31 38.76
CA LEU A 119 22.62 33.06 39.56
C LEU A 119 22.65 32.67 41.03
N ASP A 120 22.73 31.37 41.34
CA ASP A 120 22.87 30.87 42.72
C ASP A 120 24.12 31.46 43.39
N GLY A 121 25.26 31.49 42.67
CA GLY A 121 26.51 32.07 43.18
C GLY A 121 26.48 33.59 43.42
N ARG A 122 25.45 34.30 42.94
CA ARG A 122 25.31 35.75 43.12
C ARG A 122 24.33 36.15 44.21
N ILE A 123 23.34 35.30 44.50
CA ILE A 123 22.23 35.63 45.41
C ILE A 123 22.30 34.79 46.71
N ASP A 124 23.24 33.85 46.82
CA ASP A 124 23.47 32.98 47.99
C ASP A 124 22.18 32.31 48.51
N VAL A 125 21.29 32.02 47.56
CA VAL A 125 20.14 31.18 47.77
C VAL A 125 20.63 29.76 47.46
N TYR A 126 20.27 28.80 48.32
CA TYR A 126 20.33 27.35 48.04
C TYR A 126 20.05 27.05 46.56
N PRO A 127 20.58 25.95 45.97
CA PRO A 127 20.74 25.72 44.51
C PRO A 127 19.42 25.62 43.74
N LEU A 128 18.61 26.66 43.81
CA LEU A 128 17.22 26.78 43.41
C LEU A 128 17.21 27.32 41.99
N PHE A 129 18.05 28.31 41.67
CA PHE A 129 18.18 28.79 40.31
C PHE A 129 18.84 27.75 39.41
N THR A 130 19.75 26.91 39.92
CA THR A 130 20.28 25.74 39.20
C THR A 130 19.19 24.73 38.87
N LEU A 131 18.32 24.42 39.85
CA LEU A 131 17.23 23.45 39.67
C LEU A 131 16.18 23.96 38.69
N ILE A 132 15.81 25.24 38.80
CA ILE A 132 14.90 25.93 37.87
C ILE A 132 15.53 26.01 36.46
N GLY A 133 16.82 26.33 36.36
CA GLY A 133 17.54 26.41 35.10
C GLY A 133 17.62 25.07 34.38
N LEU A 134 17.84 23.97 35.12
CA LEU A 134 17.88 22.62 34.56
C LEU A 134 16.50 22.16 34.09
N ALA A 135 15.45 22.42 34.89
CA ALA A 135 14.06 22.15 34.49
C ALA A 135 13.65 22.97 33.25
N GLY A 136 14.04 24.25 33.19
CA GLY A 136 13.82 25.11 32.03
C GLY A 136 14.57 24.64 30.78
N GLY A 137 15.82 24.21 30.94
CA GLY A 137 16.64 23.65 29.86
C GLY A 137 16.04 22.36 29.27
N LEU A 138 15.53 21.46 30.13
CA LEU A 138 14.82 20.26 29.70
C LEU A 138 13.50 20.58 28.97
N ALA A 139 12.70 21.52 29.51
CA ALA A 139 11.43 21.89 28.90
C ALA A 139 11.62 22.54 27.52
N LEU A 140 12.56 23.50 27.40
CA LEU A 140 12.86 24.17 26.14
C LEU A 140 13.54 23.23 25.13
N GLY A 141 14.51 22.43 25.58
CA GLY A 141 15.18 21.43 24.76
C GLY A 141 14.18 20.39 24.22
N GLY A 142 13.36 19.82 25.10
CA GLY A 142 12.32 18.86 24.73
C GLY A 142 11.28 19.45 23.78
N TYR A 143 10.83 20.69 24.03
CA TYR A 143 9.91 21.38 23.12
C TYR A 143 10.52 21.61 21.73
N SER A 144 11.80 22.02 21.67
CA SER A 144 12.49 22.25 20.39
C SER A 144 12.65 20.96 19.58
N VAL A 145 13.05 19.86 20.22
CA VAL A 145 13.16 18.53 19.60
C VAL A 145 11.78 18.05 19.12
N TYR A 146 10.74 18.22 19.94
CA TYR A 146 9.37 17.89 19.58
C TYR A 146 8.87 18.68 18.36
N ALA A 147 9.11 19.99 18.32
CA ALA A 147 8.74 20.84 17.19
C ALA A 147 9.48 20.43 15.89
N MET A 148 10.77 20.12 15.97
CA MET A 148 11.54 19.60 14.84
C MET A 148 11.03 18.23 14.38
N ALA A 149 10.74 17.33 15.30
CA ALA A 149 10.18 16.01 15.01
C ALA A 149 8.82 16.12 14.31
N ILE A 150 7.92 16.99 14.78
CA ILE A 150 6.66 17.27 14.07
C ILE A 150 6.92 17.76 12.65
N LYS A 151 7.86 18.70 12.46
CA LYS A 151 8.15 19.23 11.12
C LYS A 151 8.76 18.19 10.19
N TYR A 152 9.47 17.21 10.73
CA TYR A 152 10.17 16.17 9.96
C TYR A 152 9.27 14.96 9.65
N PHE A 153 8.51 14.48 10.64
CA PHE A 153 7.62 13.31 10.51
C PHE A 153 6.25 13.65 9.95
N LYS A 154 5.88 14.93 9.89
CA LYS A 154 4.68 15.36 9.18
C LYS A 154 5.06 15.53 7.70
N PRO A 155 4.69 14.58 6.80
CA PRO A 155 4.99 14.72 5.38
C PRO A 155 4.43 16.06 4.90
N GLY A 156 5.24 16.79 4.14
CA GLY A 156 5.01 18.16 3.68
C GLY A 156 3.82 18.33 2.74
N SER A 157 2.61 17.97 3.17
CA SER A 157 1.37 18.18 2.45
C SER A 157 0.26 18.82 3.29
N PHE A 158 0.51 19.19 4.56
CA PHE A 158 -0.54 19.75 5.43
C PHE A 158 -0.28 21.18 5.96
N LEU A 159 0.97 21.63 6.08
CA LEU A 159 1.25 22.97 6.64
C LEU A 159 1.41 24.06 5.57
N GLU A 160 2.00 23.78 4.40
CA GLU A 160 1.92 24.73 3.26
C GLU A 160 0.49 24.82 2.69
N LYS A 161 -0.34 23.81 2.92
CA LYS A 161 -1.77 23.85 2.60
C LYS A 161 -2.57 24.74 3.56
N LYS A 162 -2.04 25.17 4.72
CA LYS A 162 -2.80 26.00 5.67
C LYS A 162 -2.66 27.50 5.40
N GLU A 163 -1.54 27.94 4.85
CA GLU A 163 -1.36 29.34 4.42
C GLU A 163 -1.82 29.56 2.96
N LYS A 164 -1.70 28.55 2.08
CA LYS A 164 -2.32 28.61 0.74
C LYS A 164 -3.84 28.33 0.71
N LYS A 165 -4.42 27.66 1.73
CA LYS A 165 -5.90 27.54 1.87
C LYS A 165 -6.62 28.84 2.19
N LYS A 166 -5.92 29.92 2.55
CA LYS A 166 -6.55 31.23 2.75
C LYS A 166 -6.62 32.09 1.48
N GLN A 167 -5.94 31.72 0.39
CA GLN A 167 -5.95 32.50 -0.85
C GLN A 167 -6.21 31.69 -2.13
N VAL A 168 -6.31 30.36 -2.06
CA VAL A 168 -6.88 29.52 -3.12
C VAL A 168 -8.03 28.69 -2.54
N ALA A 169 -8.92 29.35 -1.81
CA ALA A 169 -10.33 29.00 -1.85
C ALA A 169 -10.91 29.72 -3.08
N VAL A 170 -10.46 29.30 -4.27
CA VAL A 170 -11.29 29.46 -5.45
C VAL A 170 -12.42 28.49 -5.21
N THR A 171 -13.56 29.05 -4.85
CA THR A 171 -14.87 28.46 -4.92
C THR A 171 -15.01 27.76 -6.27
N GLU A 172 -14.63 26.49 -6.37
CA GLU A 172 -15.44 25.60 -7.20
C GLU A 172 -16.83 25.69 -6.58
N PRO A 173 -17.86 26.08 -7.35
CA PRO A 173 -19.21 26.04 -6.82
C PRO A 173 -19.41 24.63 -6.30
N GLU A 174 -19.99 24.50 -5.10
CA GLU A 174 -20.61 23.25 -4.69
C GLU A 174 -21.49 22.82 -5.87
N ARG A 175 -20.98 21.91 -6.71
CA ARG A 175 -21.81 21.17 -7.62
C ARG A 175 -22.67 20.36 -6.67
N LYS A 176 -23.85 20.91 -6.37
CA LYS A 176 -24.91 20.19 -5.67
C LYS A 176 -25.28 19.04 -6.58
N TRP A 177 -24.55 17.95 -6.43
CA TRP A 177 -24.86 16.69 -7.06
C TRP A 177 -26.27 16.32 -6.60
N GLN A 178 -27.13 16.02 -7.56
CA GLN A 178 -28.48 15.60 -7.24
C GLN A 178 -28.42 14.21 -6.62
N GLU A 179 -29.34 13.96 -5.70
CA GLU A 179 -29.57 12.61 -5.21
C GLU A 179 -30.16 11.78 -6.34
N ILE A 180 -29.50 10.67 -6.65
CA ILE A 180 -29.90 9.73 -7.69
C ILE A 180 -30.23 8.38 -7.05
N ASP A 181 -31.15 7.64 -7.64
CA ASP A 181 -31.34 6.23 -7.30
C ASP A 181 -30.42 5.41 -8.22
N VAL A 182 -29.56 4.60 -7.62
CA VAL A 182 -28.61 3.73 -8.33
C VAL A 182 -28.67 2.33 -7.77
N SER A 183 -28.43 1.36 -8.65
CA SER A 183 -28.32 -0.05 -8.27
C SER A 183 -26.90 -0.42 -7.83
N LEU A 184 -26.77 -1.52 -7.08
CA LEU A 184 -25.47 -2.08 -6.69
C LEU A 184 -24.56 -2.37 -7.91
N ASP A 185 -25.15 -2.79 -9.03
CA ASP A 185 -24.43 -3.06 -10.28
C ASP A 185 -23.84 -1.79 -10.91
N GLU A 186 -24.55 -0.66 -10.81
CA GLU A 186 -24.06 0.64 -11.29
C GLU A 186 -22.95 1.17 -10.39
N VAL A 187 -23.10 1.04 -9.07
CA VAL A 187 -22.04 1.34 -8.11
C VAL A 187 -20.80 0.49 -8.42
N ARG A 188 -20.96 -0.82 -8.69
CA ARG A 188 -19.86 -1.70 -9.07
C ARG A 188 -19.15 -1.25 -10.34
N LYS A 189 -19.89 -0.81 -11.35
CA LYS A 189 -19.30 -0.24 -12.58
C LYS A 189 -18.55 1.06 -12.30
N ALA A 190 -19.11 1.94 -11.47
CA ALA A 190 -18.47 3.20 -11.11
C ALA A 190 -17.18 3.00 -10.32
N VAL A 191 -17.17 2.10 -9.32
CA VAL A 191 -15.99 1.74 -8.55
C VAL A 191 -14.89 1.13 -9.43
N ARG A 192 -15.27 0.24 -10.36
CA ARG A 192 -14.31 -0.34 -11.34
C ARG A 192 -13.69 0.74 -12.22
N LYS A 193 -14.52 1.59 -12.82
CA LYS A 193 -14.04 2.71 -13.66
C LYS A 193 -13.12 3.65 -12.88
N PHE A 194 -13.49 4.00 -11.65
CA PHE A 194 -12.64 4.81 -10.78
C PHE A 194 -11.30 4.12 -10.52
N SER A 195 -11.32 2.81 -10.24
CA SER A 195 -10.10 2.02 -9.99
C SER A 195 -9.18 1.98 -11.21
N ASP A 196 -9.73 1.93 -12.43
CA ASP A 196 -8.96 1.94 -13.67
C ASP A 196 -8.28 3.31 -13.92
N ASP A 197 -8.89 4.39 -13.44
CA ASP A 197 -8.38 5.76 -13.54
C ASP A 197 -7.35 6.12 -12.44
N LEU A 198 -7.15 5.24 -11.45
CA LEU A 198 -6.23 5.51 -10.33
C LEU A 198 -4.75 5.50 -10.78
N PRO A 199 -3.93 6.45 -10.27
CA PRO A 199 -2.48 6.42 -10.49
C PRO A 199 -1.85 5.13 -9.94
N LYS A 200 -0.78 4.66 -10.61
CA LYS A 200 -0.04 3.48 -10.15
C LYS A 200 0.44 3.66 -8.70
N GLY A 201 0.10 2.69 -7.84
CA GLY A 201 0.45 2.69 -6.42
C GLY A 201 -0.62 3.27 -5.49
N VAL A 202 -1.75 3.76 -6.03
CA VAL A 202 -2.92 4.15 -5.23
C VAL A 202 -3.91 2.99 -5.19
N TYR A 203 -4.31 2.58 -3.99
CA TYR A 203 -5.27 1.49 -3.79
C TYR A 203 -6.70 2.03 -3.77
N ARG A 204 -7.65 1.23 -4.27
CA ARG A 204 -9.09 1.56 -4.26
C ARG A 204 -9.71 1.63 -2.86
N THR A 205 -8.96 1.27 -1.82
CA THR A 205 -9.34 1.46 -0.41
C THR A 205 -9.58 2.94 -0.06
N ILE A 206 -9.07 3.89 -0.85
CA ILE A 206 -9.37 5.32 -0.66
C ILE A 206 -10.85 5.68 -0.84
N LEU A 207 -11.63 4.80 -1.48
CA LEU A 207 -13.08 4.95 -1.64
C LEU A 207 -13.85 4.53 -0.39
N VAL A 208 -13.21 3.89 0.58
CA VAL A 208 -13.89 3.24 1.72
C VAL A 208 -13.53 3.96 3.01
N ASN A 209 -14.55 4.44 3.71
CA ASN A 209 -14.42 5.02 5.04
C ASN A 209 -14.11 3.95 6.09
N ASP A 210 -13.85 4.37 7.32
CA ASP A 210 -13.51 3.44 8.42
C ASP A 210 -14.67 2.54 8.86
N ASP A 211 -15.91 2.93 8.56
CA ASP A 211 -17.14 2.14 8.79
C ASP A 211 -17.54 1.28 7.59
N ASN A 212 -16.61 1.04 6.65
CA ASN A 212 -16.85 0.36 5.38
C ASN A 212 -17.84 1.05 4.41
N SER A 213 -18.32 2.26 4.73
CA SER A 213 -19.18 3.01 3.81
C SER A 213 -18.38 3.58 2.63
N ILE A 214 -19.00 3.65 1.46
CA ILE A 214 -18.35 4.20 0.26
C ILE A 214 -18.43 5.72 0.24
N ASP A 215 -17.30 6.38 0.01
CA ASP A 215 -17.22 7.81 -0.24
C ASP A 215 -17.65 8.16 -1.66
N PHE A 216 -18.96 8.42 -1.82
CA PHE A 216 -19.55 8.82 -3.09
C PHE A 216 -19.13 10.21 -3.58
N THR A 217 -18.47 11.04 -2.77
CA THR A 217 -17.95 12.32 -3.26
C THR A 217 -16.89 12.11 -4.33
N GLN A 218 -16.11 11.03 -4.22
CA GLN A 218 -15.11 10.64 -5.20
C GLN A 218 -15.73 10.00 -6.45
N LEU A 219 -16.91 9.38 -6.33
CA LEU A 219 -17.60 8.71 -7.45
C LEU A 219 -18.65 9.59 -8.14
N ALA A 220 -19.01 10.74 -7.57
CA ALA A 220 -20.09 11.60 -8.06
C ALA A 220 -19.91 12.04 -9.53
N HIS A 221 -18.66 12.25 -9.97
CA HIS A 221 -18.36 12.60 -11.35
C HIS A 221 -18.56 11.45 -12.36
N ILE A 222 -18.53 10.19 -11.88
CA ILE A 222 -18.77 9.00 -12.70
C ILE A 222 -20.26 8.67 -12.75
N LEU A 223 -20.93 8.77 -11.60
CA LEU A 223 -22.35 8.49 -11.44
C LEU A 223 -23.25 9.67 -11.87
N ASN A 224 -22.69 10.86 -12.06
CA ASN A 224 -23.39 12.13 -12.29
C ASN A 224 -24.36 12.53 -11.16
N GLY A 225 -24.11 12.05 -9.94
CA GLY A 225 -24.97 12.27 -8.79
C GLY A 225 -24.44 11.54 -7.56
N ILE A 226 -25.07 11.79 -6.41
CA ILE A 226 -24.79 11.05 -5.17
C ILE A 226 -25.94 10.07 -4.93
N PRO A 227 -25.67 8.80 -4.66
CA PRO A 227 -26.71 7.84 -4.33
C PRO A 227 -27.55 8.28 -3.12
N SER A 228 -28.87 8.17 -3.24
CA SER A 228 -29.81 8.40 -2.13
C SER A 228 -29.69 7.32 -1.04
N ARG A 229 -29.23 6.13 -1.41
CA ARG A 229 -28.99 4.99 -0.52
C ARG A 229 -27.49 4.84 -0.26
N LYS A 230 -27.16 4.36 0.92
CA LYS A 230 -25.78 4.02 1.27
C LYS A 230 -25.43 2.63 0.74
N PHE A 231 -24.15 2.48 0.44
CA PHE A 231 -23.54 1.23 0.02
C PHE A 231 -22.23 1.06 0.78
N TYR A 232 -21.85 -0.19 0.97
CA TYR A 232 -20.69 -0.58 1.75
C TYR A 232 -19.75 -1.40 0.88
N MET A 233 -18.45 -1.31 1.18
CA MET A 233 -17.42 -2.08 0.50
C MET A 233 -16.40 -2.62 1.50
N SER A 234 -16.00 -3.88 1.34
CA SER A 234 -14.88 -4.46 2.08
C SER A 234 -13.56 -3.83 1.65
N LYS A 235 -12.69 -3.48 2.59
CA LYS A 235 -11.36 -2.93 2.28
C LYS A 235 -10.40 -4.01 1.78
N GLU A 236 -10.60 -5.25 2.22
CA GLU A 236 -9.71 -6.36 1.88
C GLU A 236 -10.13 -7.08 0.58
N THR A 237 -11.42 -7.40 0.43
CA THR A 237 -11.93 -8.19 -0.71
C THR A 237 -12.55 -7.34 -1.82
N TYR A 238 -12.89 -6.08 -1.52
CA TYR A 238 -13.55 -5.14 -2.44
C TYR A 238 -14.94 -5.55 -2.90
N ASP A 239 -15.56 -6.51 -2.21
CA ASP A 239 -16.97 -6.86 -2.40
C ASP A 239 -17.88 -5.72 -1.92
N LEU A 240 -18.99 -5.54 -2.62
CA LEU A 240 -19.94 -4.43 -2.48
C LEU A 240 -21.26 -4.94 -1.91
N PHE A 241 -21.82 -4.17 -0.97
CA PHE A 241 -23.01 -4.52 -0.20
C PHE A 241 -24.00 -3.37 -0.13
N GLU A 242 -25.28 -3.71 0.00
CA GLU A 242 -26.34 -2.75 0.29
C GLU A 242 -26.45 -2.46 1.79
N GLU A 243 -27.22 -1.43 2.17
CA GLU A 243 -27.44 -1.05 3.57
C GLU A 243 -27.94 -2.22 4.45
N ALA A 244 -28.80 -3.09 3.92
CA ALA A 244 -29.31 -4.25 4.66
C ALA A 244 -28.21 -5.25 5.07
N GLU A 245 -27.07 -5.21 4.38
CA GLU A 245 -25.95 -6.13 4.52
C GLU A 245 -24.70 -5.42 5.07
N ASN A 246 -24.86 -4.24 5.68
CA ASN A 246 -23.75 -3.40 6.16
C ASN A 246 -22.83 -4.08 7.20
N HIS A 247 -23.33 -5.09 7.93
CA HIS A 247 -22.59 -5.86 8.92
C HIS A 247 -21.63 -6.89 8.29
N ILE A 248 -21.90 -7.34 7.05
CA ILE A 248 -21.09 -8.32 6.33
C ILE A 248 -19.65 -7.82 6.06
N PRO A 249 -19.42 -6.63 5.45
CA PRO A 249 -18.07 -6.18 5.11
C PRO A 249 -17.17 -6.00 6.34
N VAL A 250 -17.73 -5.55 7.47
CA VAL A 250 -16.97 -5.39 8.73
C VAL A 250 -16.46 -6.74 9.23
N GLN A 251 -17.35 -7.75 9.31
CA GLN A 251 -16.95 -9.09 9.75
C GLN A 251 -16.03 -9.76 8.73
N MET A 252 -16.24 -9.51 7.44
CA MET A 252 -15.43 -10.08 6.37
C MET A 252 -13.99 -9.54 6.39
N ASP A 253 -13.80 -8.22 6.57
CA ASP A 253 -12.46 -7.62 6.71
C ASP A 253 -11.74 -8.14 7.96
N MET A 254 -12.47 -8.32 9.08
CA MET A 254 -11.91 -8.92 10.29
C MET A 254 -11.43 -10.36 10.03
N VAL A 255 -12.24 -11.18 9.38
CA VAL A 255 -11.91 -12.58 9.09
C VAL A 255 -10.80 -12.69 8.05
N GLN A 256 -10.81 -11.87 6.99
CA GLN A 256 -9.74 -11.84 5.99
C GLN A 256 -8.39 -11.52 6.63
N ASN A 257 -8.32 -10.46 7.45
CA ASN A 257 -7.09 -10.10 8.16
C ASN A 257 -6.59 -11.24 9.07
N ALA A 258 -7.49 -11.95 9.75
CA ALA A 258 -7.13 -13.11 10.57
C ALA A 258 -6.62 -14.29 9.73
N VAL A 259 -7.25 -14.54 8.57
CA VAL A 259 -6.83 -15.59 7.63
C VAL A 259 -5.46 -15.26 7.05
N ASP A 260 -5.23 -14.03 6.59
CA ASP A 260 -3.95 -13.60 6.01
C ASP A 260 -2.81 -13.74 7.00
N GLN A 261 -3.05 -13.32 8.25
CA GLN A 261 -2.08 -13.45 9.32
C GLN A 261 -1.82 -14.93 9.66
N TYR A 262 -2.85 -15.77 9.71
CA TYR A 262 -2.69 -17.22 9.92
C TYR A 262 -1.86 -17.87 8.80
N VAL A 263 -2.16 -17.53 7.54
CA VAL A 263 -1.47 -18.07 6.35
C VAL A 263 -0.01 -17.62 6.33
N LYS A 264 0.26 -16.36 6.70
CA LYS A 264 1.62 -15.83 6.81
C LYS A 264 2.47 -16.63 7.80
N ASP A 265 1.87 -17.00 8.93
CA ASP A 265 2.58 -17.70 10.01
C ASP A 265 2.68 -19.22 9.79
N ASN A 266 1.65 -19.83 9.19
CA ASN A 266 1.51 -21.29 9.09
C ASN A 266 1.65 -21.86 7.67
N GLN A 267 1.70 -21.00 6.65
CA GLN A 267 1.75 -21.35 5.21
C GLN A 267 0.60 -22.25 4.73
N LYS A 268 -0.51 -22.28 5.47
CA LYS A 268 -1.71 -23.08 5.17
C LYS A 268 -2.96 -22.27 5.50
N TYR A 269 -4.03 -22.54 4.76
CA TYR A 269 -5.31 -21.88 5.01
C TYR A 269 -6.04 -22.49 6.21
N PRO A 270 -6.67 -21.67 7.07
CA PRO A 270 -7.44 -22.13 8.24
C PRO A 270 -8.81 -22.67 7.76
N MET A 271 -8.81 -23.88 7.22
CA MET A 271 -10.01 -24.56 6.70
C MET A 271 -10.32 -25.83 7.49
N LEU A 272 -11.60 -26.21 7.51
CA LEU A 272 -11.98 -27.53 8.00
C LEU A 272 -11.42 -28.62 7.04
N PRO A 273 -10.73 -29.65 7.58
CA PRO A 273 -10.20 -30.72 6.76
C PRO A 273 -11.34 -31.46 6.05
N PHE A 274 -11.12 -31.79 4.77
CA PHE A 274 -12.08 -32.50 3.91
C PHE A 274 -13.40 -31.79 3.65
N ASP A 275 -13.47 -30.47 3.84
CA ASP A 275 -14.67 -29.70 3.53
C ASP A 275 -14.67 -29.21 2.07
N PRO A 276 -15.58 -29.72 1.21
CA PRO A 276 -15.68 -29.28 -0.19
C PRO A 276 -16.02 -27.79 -0.33
N SER A 277 -16.72 -27.24 0.66
CA SER A 277 -17.16 -25.84 0.66
C SER A 277 -16.08 -24.87 1.13
N LYS A 278 -14.94 -25.35 1.64
CA LYS A 278 -13.81 -24.53 2.09
C LYS A 278 -14.19 -23.52 3.17
N ARG A 279 -15.01 -23.93 4.15
CA ARG A 279 -15.37 -23.09 5.30
C ARG A 279 -14.13 -22.67 6.09
N VAL A 280 -14.08 -21.40 6.46
CA VAL A 280 -13.09 -20.87 7.40
C VAL A 280 -13.29 -21.54 8.76
N ASN A 281 -12.21 -22.05 9.34
CA ASN A 281 -12.21 -22.66 10.66
C ASN A 281 -11.98 -21.60 11.74
N TYR A 282 -13.07 -21.04 12.27
CA TYR A 282 -13.00 -20.00 13.31
C TYR A 282 -12.41 -20.50 14.63
N TYR A 283 -12.57 -21.77 14.97
CA TYR A 283 -12.01 -22.32 16.20
C TYR A 283 -10.48 -22.24 16.20
N GLN A 284 -9.84 -22.53 15.06
CA GLN A 284 -8.39 -22.37 14.91
C GLN A 284 -7.98 -20.91 15.04
N LEU A 285 -8.69 -20.00 14.37
CA LEU A 285 -8.38 -18.57 14.42
C LEU A 285 -8.58 -17.94 15.82
N LEU A 286 -9.57 -18.41 16.57
CA LEU A 286 -9.81 -17.97 17.95
C LEU A 286 -8.78 -18.55 18.93
N GLN A 287 -8.46 -19.85 18.80
CA GLN A 287 -7.50 -20.53 19.67
C GLN A 287 -6.09 -19.95 19.54
N ASP A 288 -5.69 -19.63 18.31
CA ASP A 288 -4.38 -19.05 18.02
C ASP A 288 -4.38 -17.50 18.09
N HIS A 289 -5.47 -16.90 18.59
CA HIS A 289 -5.64 -15.46 18.84
C HIS A 289 -5.54 -14.54 17.60
N TYR A 290 -5.73 -15.08 16.39
CA TYR A 290 -5.86 -14.29 15.17
C TYR A 290 -7.20 -13.55 15.09
N LEU A 291 -8.24 -14.15 15.68
CA LEU A 291 -9.57 -13.58 15.79
C LEU A 291 -9.88 -13.24 17.24
N LYS A 292 -10.53 -12.10 17.49
CA LYS A 292 -10.91 -11.67 18.84
C LYS A 292 -12.27 -12.20 19.28
N GLU A 293 -13.21 -12.27 18.34
CA GLU A 293 -14.60 -12.66 18.56
C GLU A 293 -15.10 -13.51 17.40
N HIS A 294 -16.04 -14.40 17.66
CA HIS A 294 -16.62 -15.25 16.63
C HIS A 294 -17.53 -14.42 15.72
N PRO A 295 -17.40 -14.50 14.38
CA PRO A 295 -18.28 -13.75 13.48
C PRO A 295 -19.65 -14.43 13.45
N ASP A 296 -20.71 -13.65 13.22
CA ASP A 296 -22.07 -14.20 13.12
C ASP A 296 -22.28 -14.95 11.81
N ILE A 297 -21.50 -14.59 10.78
CA ILE A 297 -21.61 -15.11 9.43
C ILE A 297 -20.55 -16.20 9.19
N GLN A 298 -20.95 -17.29 8.53
CA GLN A 298 -20.01 -18.27 8.01
C GLN A 298 -19.42 -17.80 6.68
N PHE A 299 -18.11 -17.66 6.65
CA PHE A 299 -17.33 -17.33 5.47
C PHE A 299 -16.57 -18.54 4.93
N TYR A 300 -16.18 -18.44 3.67
CA TYR A 300 -15.54 -19.48 2.88
C TYR A 300 -14.31 -18.93 2.19
N ILE A 301 -13.27 -19.75 2.05
CA ILE A 301 -12.04 -19.38 1.34
C ILE A 301 -12.21 -19.70 -0.14
N THR A 302 -11.96 -18.71 -0.98
CA THR A 302 -12.03 -18.83 -2.43
C THR A 302 -10.70 -19.31 -3.02
N ASP A 303 -10.75 -19.78 -4.27
CA ASP A 303 -9.56 -20.15 -5.04
C ASP A 303 -8.75 -18.91 -5.49
N CYS A 304 -9.35 -17.72 -5.39
CA CYS A 304 -8.75 -16.47 -5.83
C CYS A 304 -7.89 -15.90 -4.70
N ASP A 305 -6.62 -16.28 -4.69
CA ASP A 305 -5.59 -15.72 -3.78
C ASP A 305 -5.91 -15.87 -2.28
N GLY A 306 -6.78 -16.83 -1.92
CA GLY A 306 -7.18 -17.03 -0.54
C GLY A 306 -8.17 -16.01 0.01
N LEU A 307 -8.83 -15.23 -0.86
CA LEU A 307 -9.85 -14.27 -0.44
C LEU A 307 -11.06 -14.98 0.17
N VAL A 308 -11.65 -14.34 1.18
CA VAL A 308 -12.79 -14.79 1.94
C VAL A 308 -14.08 -14.27 1.32
N THR A 309 -15.12 -15.09 1.27
CA THR A 309 -16.44 -14.71 0.76
C THR A 309 -17.55 -15.22 1.68
N HIS A 310 -18.67 -14.49 1.73
CA HIS A 310 -19.90 -14.90 2.42
C HIS A 310 -20.75 -15.85 1.55
N ILE A 311 -20.47 -15.95 0.25
CA ILE A 311 -21.20 -16.78 -0.69
C ILE A 311 -20.66 -18.21 -0.62
N ARG A 312 -21.52 -19.17 -0.27
CA ARG A 312 -21.13 -20.58 -0.28
C ARG A 312 -20.73 -21.01 -1.70
N PRO A 313 -19.50 -21.56 -1.89
CA PRO A 313 -19.11 -22.08 -3.19
C PRO A 313 -20.08 -23.17 -3.62
N SER A 314 -20.70 -23.00 -4.79
CA SER A 314 -21.51 -24.06 -5.39
C SER A 314 -20.58 -25.20 -5.79
N GLU A 315 -20.96 -26.44 -5.46
CA GLU A 315 -20.23 -27.62 -5.91
C GLU A 315 -20.13 -27.55 -7.44
N LYS A 316 -18.91 -27.34 -7.96
CA LYS A 316 -18.63 -27.60 -9.37
C LYS A 316 -19.01 -29.07 -9.59
N ARG A 317 -20.12 -29.31 -10.29
CA ARG A 317 -20.39 -30.62 -10.89
C ARG A 317 -19.21 -30.89 -11.81
N ALA A 318 -18.37 -31.84 -11.39
CA ALA A 318 -17.22 -32.33 -12.14
C ALA A 318 -17.66 -32.90 -13.49
#